data_AF-A0A8J5ML96-F1
#
_entry.id   AF-A0A8J5ML96-F1
#
_cell.length_a   1.000
_cell.length_b   1.000
_cell.length_c   1.000
_cell.angle_alpha   90.00
_cell.angle_beta   90.00
_cell.angle_gamma   90.00
#
_symmetry.space_group_name_H-M   'P 1'
#
loop_
_entity.id
_entity.type
_entity.pdbx_description
1 polymer ?
#
loop_
_entity_poly.entity_id
_entity_poly.type
_entity_poly.pdbx_seq_one_letter_code
_entity_poly.pdbx_strand_id
1 'polypeptide(L)' 'MMGVKISEKNLQEVIAETDEDGDGYITTDVLKEILRELDNRLTEEDLDNIIEEVDEDGSGTLDFDEFMEMMSG' A
#
# COMPACT_ATOMS: atom_id res chain seq x y z
N MET A 1 -1.40 -5.89 20.10
CA MET A 1 -2.07 -5.25 18.96
C MET A 1 -0.97 -4.79 18.03
N MET A 2 -0.83 -5.45 16.89
CA MET A 2 0.30 -5.29 15.98
C MET A 2 0.14 -3.95 15.26
N GLY A 3 0.72 -2.90 15.82
CA GLY A 3 0.67 -1.55 15.26
C GLY A 3 1.72 -1.41 14.17
N VAL A 4 1.42 -1.91 12.97
CA VAL A 4 2.14 -1.48 11.78
C VAL A 4 1.62 -0.08 11.46
N LYS A 5 2.21 0.94 12.07
CA LYS A 5 1.98 2.34 11.67
C LYS A 5 2.80 2.60 10.42
N ILE A 6 2.26 2.23 9.26
CA ILE A 6 2.81 2.71 8.01
C ILE A 6 2.57 4.22 8.00
N SER A 7 3.65 5.00 8.02
CA SER A 7 3.57 6.46 8.14
C SER A 7 3.46 7.07 6.75
N GLU A 8 2.76 8.21 6.59
CA GLU A 8 2.48 8.84 5.28
C GLU A 8 3.74 8.95 4.43
N LYS A 9 4.83 9.31 5.09
CA LYS A 9 6.13 9.49 4.47
C LYS A 9 6.69 8.20 3.85
N ASN A 10 6.57 7.06 4.53
CA ASN A 10 7.15 5.81 4.03
C ASN A 10 6.42 5.30 2.79
N LEU A 11 5.09 5.40 2.77
CA LEU A 11 4.30 5.00 1.60
C LEU A 11 4.48 5.96 0.43
N GLN A 12 4.52 7.28 0.67
CA GLN A 12 4.79 8.25 -0.40
C GLN A 12 6.19 8.08 -1.00
N GLU A 13 7.22 7.83 -0.18
CA GLU A 13 8.56 7.54 -0.69
C GLU A 13 8.56 6.27 -1.54
N VAL A 14 7.84 5.24 -1.10
CA VAL A 14 7.74 3.99 -1.85
C VAL A 14 6.94 4.14 -3.15
N ILE A 15 5.81 4.86 -3.14
CA ILE A 15 5.05 5.16 -4.35
C ILE A 15 5.93 5.94 -5.31
N ALA A 16 6.65 6.95 -4.84
CA ALA A 16 7.55 7.74 -5.69
C ALA A 16 8.79 6.95 -6.18
N GLU A 17 9.28 5.99 -5.41
CA GLU A 17 10.37 5.10 -5.82
C GLU A 17 9.91 4.01 -6.79
N THR A 18 8.64 3.60 -6.71
CA THR A 18 8.10 2.53 -7.56
C THR A 18 7.45 3.06 -8.84
N ASP A 19 6.86 4.24 -8.77
CA ASP A 19 6.25 4.94 -9.90
C ASP A 19 7.33 5.63 -10.76
N GLU A 20 8.18 4.83 -11.40
CA GLU A 20 9.22 5.32 -12.33
C GLU A 20 8.59 5.93 -13.60
N ASP A 21 7.38 5.51 -13.95
CA ASP A 21 6.64 5.94 -15.14
C ASP A 21 5.84 7.25 -14.91
N GLY A 22 5.62 7.64 -13.65
CA GLY A 22 4.87 8.85 -13.28
C GLY A 22 3.37 8.72 -13.50
N ASP A 23 2.88 7.50 -13.40
CA ASP A 23 1.50 7.08 -13.57
C ASP A 23 0.62 7.54 -12.39
N GLY A 24 1.21 7.80 -11.23
CA GLY A 24 0.53 8.31 -10.03
C GLY A 24 -0.26 7.24 -9.26
N TYR A 25 -0.06 5.96 -9.61
CA TYR A 25 -0.66 4.81 -8.95
C TYR A 25 0.36 3.66 -8.87
N ILE A 26 0.18 2.76 -7.90
CA ILE A 26 0.92 1.49 -7.82
C ILE A 26 -0.04 0.33 -7.94
N THR A 27 0.41 -0.83 -8.40
CA THR A 27 -0.43 -2.04 -8.39
C THR A 27 -0.49 -2.65 -7.00
N THR A 28 -1.58 -3.34 -6.69
CA THR A 28 -1.71 -4.09 -5.43
C THR A 28 -0.61 -5.14 -5.25
N ASP A 29 -0.16 -5.77 -6.34
CA ASP A 29 0.98 -6.70 -6.32
C ASP A 29 2.28 -6.04 -5.85
N VAL A 30 2.55 -4.83 -6.35
CA VAL A 30 3.70 -4.01 -5.92
C VAL A 30 3.57 -3.67 -4.43
N LEU A 31 2.39 -3.23 -3.99
CA LEU A 31 2.13 -2.92 -2.59
C LEU A 31 2.38 -4.15 -1.68
N LYS A 32 2.01 -5.35 -2.11
CA LYS A 32 2.30 -6.59 -1.36
C LYS A 32 3.80 -6.87 -1.23
N GLU A 33 4.59 -6.63 -2.28
CA GLU A 33 6.05 -6.80 -2.21
C GLU A 33 6.66 -5.82 -1.20
N ILE A 34 6.27 -4.55 -1.27
CA ILE A 34 6.72 -3.50 -0.35
C ILE A 34 6.37 -3.86 1.09
N LEU A 35 5.12 -4.28 1.35
CA LEU A 35 4.66 -4.64 2.68
C LEU A 35 5.45 -5.83 3.25
N ARG A 36 5.80 -6.81 2.41
CA ARG A 36 6.71 -7.90 2.79
C ARG A 36 8.12 -7.42 3.11
N GLU A 37 8.63 -6.45 2.36
CA GLU A 37 9.96 -5.88 2.62
C GLU A 37 9.99 -5.05 3.90
N LEU A 38 8.92 -4.32 4.20
CA LEU A 38 8.76 -3.54 5.42
C LEU A 38 8.53 -4.43 6.65
N ASP A 39 7.70 -5.46 6.54
CA ASP A 39 7.44 -6.43 7.60
C ASP A 39 7.29 -7.86 7.05
N ASN A 40 8.40 -8.59 7.05
CA ASN A 40 8.47 -9.99 6.61
C ASN A 40 7.67 -10.99 7.46
N ARG A 41 7.01 -10.52 8.53
CA ARG A 41 6.11 -11.34 9.37
C ARG A 41 4.68 -11.37 8.83
N LEU A 42 4.33 -10.46 7.92
CA LEU A 42 3.02 -10.43 7.28
C LEU A 42 2.86 -11.66 6.39
N THR A 43 1.79 -12.42 6.63
CA THR A 43 1.42 -13.57 5.80
C THR A 43 0.69 -13.11 4.54
N GLU A 44 0.52 -13.99 3.56
CA GLU A 44 -0.29 -13.65 2.37
C GLU A 44 -1.71 -13.25 2.74
N GLU A 45 -2.29 -13.88 3.77
CA GLU A 45 -3.62 -13.51 4.27
C GLU A 45 -3.62 -12.10 4.89
N ASP A 46 -2.59 -11.72 5.65
CA ASP A 46 -2.47 -10.36 6.18
C ASP A 46 -2.32 -9.33 5.07
N LEU A 47 -1.54 -9.66 4.03
CA LEU A 47 -1.34 -8.79 2.87
C LEU A 47 -2.64 -8.64 2.09
N ASP A 48 -3.36 -9.73 1.82
CA ASP A 48 -4.64 -9.72 1.13
C ASP A 48 -5.67 -8.89 1.90
N ASN A 49 -5.75 -9.05 3.23
CA ASN A 49 -6.60 -8.21 4.08
C ASN A 49 -6.22 -6.74 4.00
N ILE A 50 -4.92 -6.40 4.02
CA ILE A 50 -4.48 -5.02 3.86
C ILE A 50 -4.93 -4.50 2.49
N ILE A 51 -4.67 -5.25 1.41
CA ILE A 51 -5.09 -4.87 0.06
C ILE A 51 -6.60 -4.62 -0.01
N GLU A 52 -7.43 -5.51 0.54
CA GLU A 52 -8.89 -5.34 0.57
C GLU A 52 -9.34 -4.10 1.36
N GLU A 53 -8.55 -3.65 2.34
CA GLU A 53 -8.84 -2.41 3.08
C GLU A 53 -8.36 -1.14 2.35
N VAL A 54 -7.40 -1.23 1.41
CA VAL A 54 -6.91 -0.06 0.66
C VAL A 54 -7.56 0.09 -0.72
N ASP A 55 -7.81 -1.03 -1.40
CA ASP A 55 -8.42 -1.09 -2.73
C ASP A 55 -9.95 -1.18 -2.58
N GLU A 56 -10.56 -0.13 -2.01
CA GLU A 56 -12.01 -0.09 -1.76
C GLU A 56 -12.83 -0.10 -3.06
N ASP A 57 -12.27 0.45 -4.14
CA ASP A 57 -12.92 0.54 -5.44
C ASP A 57 -12.72 -0.73 -6.30
N GLY A 58 -11.79 -1.61 -5.90
CA GLY A 58 -11.47 -2.86 -6.58
C GLY A 58 -10.78 -2.65 -7.93
N SER A 59 -10.10 -1.51 -8.11
CA SER A 59 -9.31 -1.19 -9.29
C SER A 59 -8.10 -2.12 -9.44
N GLY A 60 -7.65 -2.75 -8.35
CA GLY A 60 -6.42 -3.54 -8.31
C GLY A 60 -5.16 -2.67 -8.32
N THR A 61 -5.33 -1.37 -8.17
CA THR A 61 -4.29 -0.34 -8.05
C THR A 61 -4.54 0.48 -6.80
N LEU A 62 -3.51 1.17 -6.32
CA LEU A 62 -3.62 2.16 -5.28
C LEU A 62 -3.20 3.50 -5.88
N ASP A 63 -4.13 4.42 -6.00
CA ASP A 63 -3.85 5.80 -6.38
C ASP A 63 -3.62 6.71 -5.17
N PHE A 64 -3.23 7.96 -5.46
CA PHE A 64 -2.95 8.94 -4.41
C PHE A 64 -4.18 9.32 -3.58
N ASP A 65 -5.37 9.29 -4.18
CA ASP A 65 -6.62 9.66 -3.49
C ASP A 65 -7.03 8.53 -2.53
N GLU A 66 -6.96 7.27 -2.96
CA GLU A 66 -7.19 6.08 -2.11
C GLU A 66 -6.19 6.02 -0.95
N PHE A 67 -4.93 6.36 -1.22
CA PHE A 67 -3.91 6.49 -0.18
C PHE A 67 -4.27 7.55 0.88
N MET A 68 -4.76 8.71 0.45
CA MET A 68 -5.16 9.78 1.37
C MET A 68 -6.37 9.39 2.21
N GLU A 69 -7.31 8.61 1.66
CA GLU A 69 -8.44 8.06 2.42
C GLU A 69 -7.97 7.04 3.47
N MET A 70 -7.07 6.11 3.11
CA MET A 70 -6.49 5.14 4.07
C MET A 70 -5.82 5.84 5.26
N MET A 71 -5.11 6.95 5.01
CA MET A 71 -4.36 7.67 6.06
C MET A 71 -5.23 8.64 6.86
N SER A 72 -6.38 9.08 6.34
CA SER A 72 -7.31 9.96 7.02
C SER A 72 -8.38 9.23 7.85
N GLY A 73 -8.42 7.89 7.78
CA GLY A 73 -9.30 7.00 8.54
C GLY A 73 -8.96 6.87 10.03
#